data_AF-A0A3M0DV17-F1
#
_entry.id   AF-A0A3M0DV17-F1
#
_cell.length_a   1.000
_cell.length_b   1.000
_cell.length_c   1.000
_cell.angle_alpha   90.00
_cell.angle_beta   90.00
_cell.angle_gamma   90.00
#
_symmetry.space_group_name_H-M   'P 1'
#
loop_
_entity.id
_entity.type
_entity.pdbx_description
1 polymer ?
#
loop_
_entity_poly.entity_id
_entity_poly.type
_entity_poly.pdbx_seq_one_letter_code
_entity_poly.pdbx_strand_id
1 'polypeptide(L)'
;MAQSSAELSLTSIYENRIGTVTSTNEVLGYWSFLVGVSLGLLGLVTYFATDAATTGRGIGYAVAALAPAFLMTGAVLRFPLRRMATYLVGVGAAITLLAVAWFVLIFPSGWSTSTGHTGVILTYITGLGIIGIAGSVVPLATDPQKAAAELAGAAAEADAADANRDANERHEKAEAAAAERESELRSELSELKRENAKLRASRADDANQDATEQHEKAEAAAAERESALRSELSELKHENAELRASKADEVDLERTITDLERGITDTEAERVDLAAEIQALRTSQAQFELYEDTAGEHRWRLRHRNGNLIADSGEGYTQRHNAQKGMQSVRRNALGATTLFIESEAELPETTEGLVIPAETESQAEFELYEDTAGEYRWRLRHENGNIIAGCGEGYASRNGAKTAIERVRRYVGPADYLHPDPTAIEVYRDVAGGWRWRLVHRNGNVLASSGEGYASRSGVRRVIDSLREDIGDAEIEVYEDESGGFRWRLAGGDTRIKADSSGYESHDGATDAVERLRRFLPEADLIDIGRAAFEVYEDTAGEYRWRLRHRNGNILADGREGYSDRSGAWRGIESVKRNAPNAGLTS
;
A
#
# COMPACT_ATOMS: atom_id res chain seq x y z
N MET A 1 -22.07 27.33 12.68
CA MET A 1 -22.23 27.94 11.34
C MET A 1 -23.72 28.10 11.09
N ALA A 2 -24.19 29.32 10.83
CA ALA A 2 -25.61 29.62 10.63
C ALA A 2 -26.06 29.15 9.25
N GLN A 3 -26.88 28.09 9.17
CA GLN A 3 -27.60 27.76 7.94
C GLN A 3 -28.60 28.88 7.64
N SER A 4 -28.63 29.32 6.38
CA SER A 4 -29.45 30.45 5.92
C SER A 4 -30.94 30.18 6.14
N SER A 5 -31.69 31.17 6.62
CA SER A 5 -33.15 31.09 6.82
C SER A 5 -33.92 30.70 5.53
N ALA A 6 -33.35 30.94 4.36
CA ALA A 6 -33.92 30.53 3.07
C ALA A 6 -33.82 29.01 2.80
N GLU A 7 -32.74 28.35 3.23
CA GLU A 7 -32.57 26.90 3.06
C GLU A 7 -33.57 26.13 3.93
N LEU A 8 -33.81 26.62 5.16
CA LEU A 8 -34.85 26.08 6.05
C LEU A 8 -36.25 26.19 5.42
N SER A 9 -36.56 27.29 4.71
CA SER A 9 -37.86 27.47 4.06
C SER A 9 -38.08 26.52 2.87
N LEU A 10 -37.09 26.34 1.99
CA LEU A 10 -37.25 25.47 0.81
C LEU A 10 -37.29 23.99 1.18
N THR A 11 -36.51 23.61 2.20
CA THR A 11 -36.49 22.25 2.76
C THR A 11 -37.82 21.94 3.45
N SER A 12 -38.32 22.86 4.28
CA SER A 12 -39.62 22.71 4.96
C SER A 12 -40.80 22.61 3.98
N ILE A 13 -40.79 23.36 2.87
CA ILE A 13 -41.83 23.26 1.84
C ILE A 13 -41.77 21.90 1.13
N TYR A 14 -40.57 21.40 0.82
CA TYR A 14 -40.37 20.10 0.19
C TYR A 14 -40.87 18.96 1.09
N GLU A 15 -40.48 18.97 2.38
CA GLU A 15 -40.90 17.97 3.37
C GLU A 15 -42.43 17.92 3.54
N ASN A 16 -43.06 19.09 3.62
CA ASN A 16 -44.49 19.19 3.87
C ASN A 16 -45.37 18.83 2.66
N ARG A 17 -44.83 18.86 1.44
CA ARG A 17 -45.64 18.76 0.21
C ARG A 17 -45.24 17.64 -0.75
N ILE A 18 -44.01 17.15 -0.67
CA ILE A 18 -43.43 16.29 -1.71
C ILE A 18 -42.96 14.96 -1.11
N GLY A 19 -42.10 15.00 -0.09
CA GLY A 19 -41.56 13.77 0.50
C GLY A 19 -40.52 14.02 1.59
N THR A 20 -40.08 12.95 2.25
CA THR A 20 -39.05 12.99 3.30
C THR A 20 -37.68 13.28 2.71
N VAL A 21 -36.96 14.26 3.26
CA VAL A 21 -35.63 14.67 2.75
C VAL A 21 -34.58 13.62 3.11
N THR A 22 -33.88 13.10 2.09
CA THR A 22 -32.74 12.20 2.29
C THR A 22 -31.39 12.91 2.17
N SER A 23 -31.34 14.06 1.48
CA SER A 23 -30.14 14.89 1.30
C SER A 23 -30.49 16.34 0.95
N THR A 24 -29.67 17.30 1.38
CA THR A 24 -29.79 18.72 0.96
C THR A 24 -29.69 18.89 -0.57
N ASN A 25 -28.87 18.08 -1.23
CA ASN A 25 -28.70 18.13 -2.70
C ASN A 25 -29.98 17.69 -3.44
N GLU A 26 -30.77 16.80 -2.86
CA GLU A 26 -32.05 16.35 -3.42
C GLU A 26 -33.04 17.53 -3.54
N VAL A 27 -33.17 18.30 -2.45
CA VAL A 27 -34.04 19.48 -2.37
C VAL A 27 -33.56 20.55 -3.35
N LEU A 28 -32.26 20.85 -3.38
CA LEU A 28 -31.67 21.80 -4.32
C LEU A 28 -31.86 21.35 -5.78
N GLY A 29 -31.71 20.04 -6.05
CA GLY A 29 -31.94 19.46 -7.37
C GLY A 29 -33.40 19.58 -7.81
N TYR A 30 -34.35 19.36 -6.90
CA TYR A 30 -35.77 19.55 -7.18
C TYR A 30 -36.09 20.98 -7.59
N TRP A 31 -35.67 21.96 -6.80
CA TRP A 31 -35.95 23.37 -7.09
C TRP A 31 -35.21 23.86 -8.34
N SER A 32 -33.97 23.41 -8.56
CA SER A 32 -33.21 23.72 -9.78
C SER A 32 -33.93 23.22 -11.03
N PHE A 33 -34.48 22.00 -10.99
CA PHE A 33 -35.27 21.47 -12.09
C PHE A 33 -36.52 22.31 -12.37
N LEU A 34 -37.26 22.70 -11.32
CA LEU A 34 -38.46 23.53 -11.45
C LEU A 34 -38.13 24.92 -12.04
N VAL A 35 -37.03 25.53 -11.61
CA VAL A 35 -36.53 26.79 -12.17
C VAL A 35 -36.18 26.61 -13.65
N GLY A 36 -35.51 25.52 -14.02
CA GLY A 36 -35.19 25.22 -15.42
C GLY A 36 -36.43 25.11 -16.31
N VAL A 37 -37.46 24.38 -15.87
CA VAL A 37 -38.75 24.30 -16.59
C VAL A 37 -39.38 25.69 -16.74
N SER A 38 -39.39 26.47 -15.66
CA SER A 38 -39.99 27.80 -15.62
C SER A 38 -39.27 28.79 -16.54
N LEU A 39 -37.93 28.79 -16.56
CA LEU A 39 -37.12 29.60 -17.45
C LEU A 39 -37.34 29.21 -18.93
N GLY A 40 -37.42 27.91 -19.22
CA GLY A 40 -37.71 27.43 -20.58
C GLY A 40 -39.07 27.93 -21.09
N LEU A 41 -40.11 27.80 -20.26
CA LEU A 41 -41.45 28.30 -20.59
C LEU A 41 -41.48 29.83 -20.73
N LEU A 42 -40.85 30.56 -19.80
CA LEU A 42 -40.78 32.03 -19.85
C LEU A 42 -40.05 32.51 -21.10
N GLY A 43 -38.94 31.88 -21.46
CA GLY A 43 -38.19 32.17 -22.67
C GLY A 43 -39.03 31.94 -23.93
N LEU A 44 -39.79 30.84 -23.97
CA LEU A 44 -40.69 30.51 -25.08
C LEU A 44 -41.86 31.51 -25.20
N VAL A 45 -42.49 31.87 -24.09
CA VAL A 45 -43.55 32.89 -24.06
C VAL A 45 -43.01 34.23 -24.58
N THR A 46 -41.84 34.63 -24.11
CA THR A 46 -41.18 35.87 -24.57
C THR A 46 -40.87 35.80 -26.06
N TYR A 47 -40.41 34.64 -26.55
CA TYR A 47 -40.12 34.42 -27.97
C TYR A 47 -41.36 34.58 -28.87
N PHE A 48 -42.53 34.12 -28.43
CA PHE A 48 -43.78 34.26 -29.20
C PHE A 48 -44.43 35.63 -29.04
N ALA A 49 -44.19 36.32 -27.93
CA ALA A 49 -44.74 37.65 -27.66
C ALA A 49 -43.94 38.80 -28.31
N THR A 50 -42.79 38.50 -28.94
CA THR A 50 -41.88 39.52 -29.47
C THR A 50 -41.61 39.35 -30.96
N ASP A 51 -41.50 40.47 -31.68
CA ASP A 51 -41.21 40.47 -33.11
C ASP A 51 -39.79 39.97 -33.40
N ALA A 52 -39.60 39.41 -34.60
CA ALA A 52 -38.29 38.95 -35.06
C ALA A 52 -37.27 40.10 -35.09
N ALA A 53 -36.00 39.78 -34.85
CA ALA A 53 -34.89 40.73 -34.83
C ALA A 53 -35.05 41.90 -33.84
N THR A 54 -35.76 41.70 -32.73
CA THR A 54 -35.86 42.68 -31.63
C THR A 54 -35.01 42.27 -30.43
N THR A 55 -34.61 43.24 -29.61
CA THR A 55 -33.91 42.99 -28.34
C THR A 55 -34.75 42.11 -27.39
N GLY A 56 -36.07 42.30 -27.38
CA GLY A 56 -36.99 41.46 -26.60
C GLY A 56 -36.91 39.98 -26.97
N ARG A 57 -36.79 39.67 -28.27
CA ARG A 57 -36.63 38.28 -28.73
C ARG A 57 -35.28 37.68 -28.35
N GLY A 58 -34.22 38.49 -28.36
CA GLY A 58 -32.88 38.11 -27.89
C GLY A 58 -32.87 37.72 -26.41
N ILE A 59 -33.58 38.47 -25.56
CA ILE A 59 -33.75 38.15 -24.14
C ILE A 59 -34.52 36.83 -23.98
N GLY A 60 -35.56 36.60 -24.79
CA GLY A 60 -36.28 35.32 -24.81
C GLY A 60 -35.36 34.11 -25.06
N TYR A 61 -34.44 34.22 -26.02
CA TYR A 61 -33.43 33.19 -26.28
C TYR A 61 -32.45 33.00 -25.13
N ALA A 62 -31.94 34.08 -24.54
CA ALA A 62 -31.02 34.00 -23.41
C ALA A 62 -31.67 33.32 -22.18
N VAL A 63 -32.93 33.68 -21.88
CA VAL A 63 -33.71 33.06 -20.80
C VAL A 63 -33.97 31.58 -21.09
N ALA A 64 -34.34 31.23 -22.33
CA ALA A 64 -34.52 29.83 -22.72
C ALA A 64 -33.22 29.01 -22.65
N ALA A 65 -32.08 29.61 -22.99
CA ALA A 65 -30.76 28.97 -22.95
C ALA A 65 -30.27 28.65 -21.53
N LEU A 66 -30.86 29.24 -20.49
CA LEU A 66 -30.58 28.85 -19.11
C LEU A 66 -31.23 27.51 -18.74
N ALA A 67 -32.33 27.15 -19.39
CA ALA A 67 -33.13 25.98 -19.01
C ALA A 67 -32.33 24.66 -19.03
N PRO A 68 -31.53 24.33 -20.07
CA PRO A 68 -30.77 23.08 -20.09
C PRO A 68 -29.80 22.92 -18.91
N ALA A 69 -29.12 23.99 -18.50
CA ALA A 69 -28.21 23.95 -17.35
C ALA A 69 -28.95 23.60 -16.06
N PHE A 70 -30.04 24.31 -15.77
CA PHE A 70 -30.84 24.08 -14.56
C PHE A 70 -31.57 22.73 -14.57
N LEU A 71 -32.05 22.28 -15.73
CA LEU A 71 -32.66 20.96 -15.88
C LEU A 71 -31.65 19.83 -15.65
N MET A 72 -30.46 19.92 -16.26
CA MET A 72 -29.41 18.92 -16.10
C MET A 72 -28.86 18.93 -14.67
N THR A 73 -28.51 20.10 -14.12
CA THR A 73 -28.08 20.23 -12.72
C THR A 73 -29.16 19.69 -11.77
N GLY A 74 -30.43 20.02 -11.99
CA GLY A 74 -31.54 19.55 -11.18
C GLY A 74 -31.74 18.03 -11.25
N ALA A 75 -31.67 17.44 -12.44
CA ALA A 75 -31.77 16.00 -12.62
C ALA A 75 -30.58 15.25 -11.99
N VAL A 76 -29.37 15.80 -12.11
CA VAL A 76 -28.14 15.19 -11.62
C VAL A 76 -28.04 15.27 -10.09
N LEU A 77 -28.36 16.41 -9.47
CA LEU A 77 -28.31 16.58 -8.01
C LEU A 77 -29.34 15.75 -7.23
N ARG A 78 -30.36 15.20 -7.90
CA ARG A 78 -31.31 14.25 -7.29
C ARG A 78 -30.71 12.87 -7.05
N PHE A 79 -29.58 12.55 -7.67
CA PHE A 79 -28.84 11.34 -7.37
C PHE A 79 -27.91 11.56 -6.17
N PRO A 80 -27.67 10.54 -5.33
CA PRO A 80 -26.69 10.60 -4.25
C PRO A 80 -25.26 10.61 -4.83
N LEU A 81 -24.80 11.77 -5.26
CA LEU A 81 -23.52 11.95 -5.95
C LEU A 81 -22.38 12.27 -4.98
N ARG A 82 -21.17 11.80 -5.33
CA ARG A 82 -19.92 12.15 -4.65
C ARG A 82 -19.64 13.66 -4.77
N ARG A 83 -18.91 14.23 -3.80
CA ARG A 83 -18.51 15.65 -3.77
C ARG A 83 -17.86 16.13 -5.08
N MET A 84 -17.04 15.29 -5.71
CA MET A 84 -16.41 15.60 -7.01
C MET A 84 -17.42 15.76 -8.16
N ALA A 85 -18.46 14.92 -8.23
CA ALA A 85 -19.50 15.06 -9.24
C ALA A 85 -20.34 16.32 -8.98
N THR A 86 -20.68 16.61 -7.72
CA THR A 86 -21.38 17.86 -7.35
C THR A 86 -20.56 19.10 -7.72
N TYR A 87 -19.24 19.07 -7.49
CA TYR A 87 -18.34 20.16 -7.87
C TYR A 87 -18.30 20.36 -9.39
N LEU A 88 -18.15 19.28 -10.16
CA LEU A 88 -18.16 19.33 -11.62
C LEU A 88 -19.49 19.87 -12.18
N VAL A 89 -20.63 19.47 -11.60
CA VAL A 89 -21.95 20.02 -11.95
C VAL A 89 -22.00 21.52 -11.69
N GLY A 90 -21.50 21.98 -10.54
CA GLY A 90 -21.42 23.41 -10.21
C GLY A 90 -20.54 24.19 -11.18
N VAL A 91 -19.35 23.66 -11.51
CA VAL A 91 -18.43 24.27 -12.49
C VAL A 91 -19.06 24.35 -13.88
N GLY A 92 -19.66 23.26 -14.36
CA GLY A 92 -20.34 23.24 -15.66
C GLY A 92 -21.52 24.23 -15.72
N ALA A 93 -22.31 24.33 -14.65
CA ALA A 93 -23.39 25.30 -14.56
C ALA A 93 -22.87 26.75 -14.58
N ALA A 94 -21.80 27.06 -13.84
CA ALA A 94 -21.18 28.38 -13.85
C ALA A 94 -20.64 28.76 -15.23
N ILE A 95 -19.96 27.83 -15.92
CA ILE A 95 -19.47 28.04 -17.29
C ILE A 95 -20.64 28.32 -18.25
N THR A 96 -21.74 27.59 -18.10
CA THR A 96 -22.93 27.77 -18.95
C THR A 96 -23.59 29.13 -18.71
N LEU A 97 -23.70 29.56 -17.45
CA LEU A 97 -24.21 30.89 -17.08
C LEU A 97 -23.33 32.02 -17.64
N LEU A 98 -22.01 31.86 -17.54
CA LEU A 98 -21.04 32.80 -18.12
C LEU A 98 -21.18 32.88 -19.63
N ALA A 99 -21.40 31.75 -20.32
CA ALA A 99 -21.62 31.75 -21.77
C ALA A 99 -22.90 32.51 -22.15
N VAL A 100 -23.99 32.36 -21.39
CA VAL A 100 -25.24 33.09 -21.64
C VAL A 100 -25.11 34.59 -21.34
N ALA A 101 -24.40 34.97 -20.27
CA ALA A 101 -24.10 36.38 -20.01
C ALA A 101 -23.21 36.99 -21.12
N TRP A 102 -22.19 36.25 -21.53
CA TRP A 102 -21.28 36.66 -22.60
C TRP A 102 -21.99 36.79 -23.94
N PHE A 103 -22.94 35.91 -24.24
CA PHE A 103 -23.84 36.01 -25.38
C PHE A 103 -24.56 37.36 -25.36
N VAL A 104 -25.31 37.67 -24.29
CA VAL A 104 -26.11 38.92 -24.19
C VAL A 104 -25.25 40.17 -24.36
N LEU A 105 -24.01 40.16 -23.87
CA LEU A 105 -23.07 41.29 -23.99
C LEU A 105 -22.59 41.54 -25.42
N ILE A 106 -22.31 40.48 -26.20
CA ILE A 106 -21.76 40.64 -27.56
C ILE A 106 -22.81 41.13 -28.55
N PHE A 107 -24.09 40.85 -28.34
CA PHE A 107 -25.12 41.28 -29.30
C PHE A 107 -26.32 41.99 -28.64
N PRO A 108 -26.22 43.31 -28.41
CA PRO A 108 -27.27 44.07 -27.72
C PRO A 108 -28.50 44.44 -28.59
N SER A 109 -28.41 44.39 -29.93
CA SER A 109 -29.36 45.04 -30.85
C SER A 109 -29.97 44.12 -31.93
N GLY A 110 -30.84 43.17 -31.56
CA GLY A 110 -31.76 42.56 -32.53
C GLY A 110 -31.23 41.47 -33.49
N TRP A 111 -30.18 40.74 -33.09
CA TRP A 111 -29.75 39.39 -33.53
C TRP A 111 -30.17 38.80 -34.91
N SER A 112 -29.22 38.69 -35.84
CA SER A 112 -29.10 37.68 -36.95
C SER A 112 -27.61 37.66 -37.40
N THR A 113 -26.75 36.64 -37.19
CA THR A 113 -26.56 35.25 -37.67
C THR A 113 -26.08 35.07 -39.13
N SER A 114 -24.78 35.20 -39.39
CA SER A 114 -24.14 34.37 -40.44
C SER A 114 -23.40 33.15 -39.86
N THR A 115 -22.80 33.23 -38.66
CA THR A 115 -22.12 32.06 -38.05
C THR A 115 -22.26 31.92 -36.53
N GLY A 116 -22.93 32.85 -35.83
CA GLY A 116 -22.85 32.93 -34.36
C GLY A 116 -21.41 33.20 -33.89
N HIS A 117 -21.21 33.35 -32.58
CA HIS A 117 -19.86 33.48 -32.02
C HIS A 117 -19.37 32.10 -31.57
N THR A 118 -18.44 31.49 -32.32
CA THR A 118 -17.91 30.14 -32.05
C THR A 118 -17.42 29.99 -30.61
N GLY A 119 -16.77 31.02 -30.05
CA GLY A 119 -16.31 31.00 -28.67
C GLY A 119 -17.45 30.85 -27.66
N VAL A 120 -18.57 31.55 -27.85
CA VAL A 120 -19.72 31.49 -26.94
C VAL A 120 -20.38 30.11 -27.01
N ILE A 121 -20.52 29.58 -28.24
CA ILE A 121 -21.11 28.25 -28.49
C ILE A 121 -20.24 27.15 -27.87
N LEU A 122 -18.92 27.20 -28.07
CA LEU A 122 -18.01 26.22 -27.48
C LEU A 122 -18.04 26.28 -25.95
N THR A 123 -17.99 27.46 -25.34
CA THR A 123 -18.09 27.60 -23.88
C THR A 123 -19.40 27.03 -23.34
N TYR A 124 -20.52 27.31 -24.02
CA TYR A 124 -21.83 26.79 -23.65
C TYR A 124 -21.90 25.25 -23.75
N ILE A 125 -21.39 24.66 -24.84
CA ILE A 125 -21.34 23.21 -25.04
C ILE A 125 -20.42 22.56 -24.00
N THR A 126 -19.25 23.14 -23.73
CA THR A 126 -18.32 22.64 -22.71
C THR A 126 -18.98 22.64 -21.33
N GLY A 127 -19.68 23.71 -20.96
CA GLY A 127 -20.42 23.80 -19.71
C GLY A 127 -21.44 22.67 -19.56
N LEU A 128 -22.31 22.47 -20.56
CA LEU A 128 -23.30 21.37 -20.56
C LEU A 128 -22.66 19.98 -20.59
N GLY A 129 -21.56 19.82 -21.33
CA GLY A 129 -20.81 18.56 -21.42
C GLY A 129 -20.24 18.12 -20.08
N ILE A 130 -19.69 19.06 -19.30
CA ILE A 130 -19.19 18.78 -17.95
C ILE A 130 -20.32 18.30 -17.03
N ILE A 131 -21.50 18.96 -17.08
CA ILE A 131 -22.68 18.54 -16.29
C ILE A 131 -23.11 17.12 -16.68
N GLY A 132 -23.14 16.82 -17.99
CA GLY A 132 -23.51 15.50 -18.52
C GLY A 132 -22.56 14.39 -18.07
N ILE A 133 -21.25 14.60 -18.21
CA ILE A 133 -20.21 13.63 -17.81
C ILE A 133 -20.25 13.39 -16.30
N ALA A 134 -20.45 14.45 -15.50
CA ALA A 134 -20.58 14.32 -14.05
C ALA A 134 -21.79 13.46 -13.63
N GLY A 135 -22.90 13.56 -14.37
CA GLY A 135 -24.11 12.78 -14.11
C GLY A 135 -24.07 11.33 -14.61
N SER A 136 -23.34 11.03 -15.69
CA SER A 136 -23.33 9.70 -16.29
C SER A 136 -22.09 8.87 -15.95
N VAL A 137 -20.89 9.45 -16.04
CA VAL A 137 -19.63 8.68 -15.98
C VAL A 137 -19.18 8.46 -14.53
N VAL A 138 -19.31 9.48 -13.68
CA VAL A 138 -18.82 9.40 -12.29
C VAL A 138 -19.56 8.33 -11.47
N PRO A 139 -20.90 8.17 -11.57
CA PRO A 139 -21.61 7.10 -10.86
C PRO A 139 -21.27 5.70 -11.37
N LEU A 140 -20.98 5.55 -12.67
CA LEU A 140 -20.59 4.27 -13.26
C LEU A 140 -19.16 3.84 -12.89
N ALA A 141 -18.30 4.80 -12.56
CA ALA A 141 -16.92 4.53 -12.17
C ALA A 141 -16.76 4.12 -10.70
N THR A 142 -17.80 4.23 -9.87
CA THR A 142 -17.71 3.96 -8.43
C THR A 142 -18.89 3.18 -7.89
N ASP A 143 -18.61 1.99 -7.33
CA ASP A 143 -19.60 1.13 -6.69
C ASP A 143 -20.14 1.80 -5.41
N PRO A 144 -21.42 2.21 -5.38
CA PRO A 144 -21.99 2.95 -4.24
C PRO A 144 -22.11 2.09 -2.98
N GLN A 145 -22.21 0.76 -3.11
CA GLN A 145 -22.29 -0.14 -1.96
C GLN A 145 -20.94 -0.24 -1.24
N LYS A 146 -19.83 -0.26 -1.99
CA LYS A 146 -18.48 -0.27 -1.41
C LYS A 146 -18.16 1.02 -0.67
N ALA A 147 -18.50 2.17 -1.26
CA ALA A 147 -18.19 3.46 -0.65
C ALA A 147 -19.00 3.73 0.64
N ALA A 148 -20.27 3.33 0.67
CA ALA A 148 -21.09 3.41 1.88
C ALA A 148 -20.61 2.43 2.97
N ALA A 149 -20.17 1.22 2.58
CA ALA A 149 -19.59 0.26 3.50
C ALA A 149 -18.24 0.74 4.07
N GLU A 150 -17.39 1.40 3.27
CA GLU A 150 -16.14 2.00 3.73
C GLU A 150 -16.36 3.16 4.71
N LEU A 151 -17.32 4.05 4.43
CA LEU A 151 -17.66 5.16 5.34
C LEU A 151 -18.32 4.68 6.64
N ALA A 152 -19.20 3.69 6.57
CA ALA A 152 -19.79 3.06 7.75
C ALA A 152 -18.75 2.27 8.55
N GLY A 153 -17.82 1.60 7.86
CA GLY A 153 -16.68 0.92 8.48
C GLY A 153 -15.77 1.90 9.21
N ALA A 154 -15.37 3.00 8.56
CA ALA A 154 -14.51 4.01 9.17
C ALA A 154 -15.18 4.72 10.37
N ALA A 155 -16.49 4.97 10.31
CA ALA A 155 -17.23 5.53 11.45
C ALA A 155 -17.32 4.52 12.61
N ALA A 156 -17.61 3.26 12.33
CA ALA A 156 -17.66 2.20 13.34
C ALA A 156 -16.29 1.93 13.99
N GLU A 157 -15.21 2.03 13.21
CA GLU A 157 -13.83 1.88 13.66
C GLU A 157 -13.40 3.05 14.55
N ALA A 158 -13.80 4.29 14.20
CA ALA A 158 -13.58 5.46 15.04
C ALA A 158 -14.37 5.38 16.36
N ASP A 159 -15.65 4.99 16.30
CA ASP A 159 -16.48 4.80 17.50
C ASP A 159 -15.92 3.68 18.40
N ALA A 160 -15.40 2.60 17.81
CA ALA A 160 -14.74 1.51 18.54
C ALA A 160 -13.42 1.98 19.17
N ALA A 161 -12.62 2.78 18.48
CA ALA A 161 -11.36 3.32 18.99
C ALA A 161 -11.59 4.28 20.17
N ASP A 162 -12.59 5.16 20.08
CA ASP A 162 -12.96 6.05 21.18
C ASP A 162 -13.55 5.26 22.36
N ALA A 163 -14.38 4.25 22.12
CA ALA A 163 -14.88 3.37 23.17
C ALA A 163 -13.75 2.59 23.87
N ASN A 164 -12.73 2.15 23.13
CA ASN A 164 -11.57 1.47 23.71
C ASN A 164 -10.71 2.41 24.55
N ARG A 165 -10.49 3.66 24.07
CA ARG A 165 -9.78 4.69 24.84
C ARG A 165 -10.51 4.99 26.16
N ASP A 166 -11.82 5.16 26.10
CA ASP A 166 -12.66 5.38 27.27
C ASP A 166 -12.60 4.21 28.27
N ALA A 167 -12.58 2.97 27.77
CA ALA A 167 -12.44 1.78 28.60
C ALA A 167 -11.07 1.74 29.29
N ASN A 168 -10.00 2.00 28.56
CA ASN A 168 -8.64 2.05 29.10
C ASN A 168 -8.48 3.12 30.18
N GLU A 169 -8.99 4.33 29.95
CA GLU A 169 -8.98 5.39 30.96
C GLU A 169 -9.72 5.01 32.24
N ARG A 170 -10.84 4.28 32.13
CA ARG A 170 -11.58 3.78 33.30
C ARG A 170 -10.77 2.72 34.05
N HIS A 171 -10.10 1.84 33.31
CA HIS A 171 -9.26 0.79 33.89
C HIS A 171 -8.08 1.38 34.67
N GLU A 172 -7.40 2.38 34.12
CA GLU A 172 -6.30 3.08 34.80
C GLU A 172 -6.76 3.83 36.05
N LYS A 173 -7.92 4.49 35.98
CA LYS A 173 -8.51 5.14 37.16
C LYS A 173 -8.87 4.13 38.25
N ALA A 174 -9.38 2.96 37.88
CA ALA A 174 -9.71 1.89 38.83
C ALA A 174 -8.44 1.35 39.52
N GLU A 175 -7.36 1.09 38.77
CA GLU A 175 -6.09 0.66 39.35
C GLU A 175 -5.49 1.70 40.32
N ALA A 176 -5.54 2.98 39.95
CA ALA A 176 -5.05 4.08 40.78
C ALA A 176 -5.86 4.21 42.09
N ALA A 177 -7.19 4.16 42.00
CA ALA A 177 -8.08 4.21 43.15
C ALA A 177 -7.88 3.00 44.08
N ALA A 178 -7.71 1.80 43.51
CA ALA A 178 -7.43 0.59 44.29
C ALA A 178 -6.07 0.67 45.01
N ALA A 179 -5.05 1.24 44.37
CA ALA A 179 -3.73 1.44 44.98
C ALA A 179 -3.76 2.46 46.13
N GLU A 180 -4.52 3.55 45.97
CA GLU A 180 -4.75 4.53 47.02
C GLU A 180 -5.45 3.89 48.22
N ARG A 181 -6.55 3.16 47.99
CA ARG A 181 -7.31 2.46 49.03
C ARG A 181 -6.47 1.41 49.76
N GLU A 182 -5.64 0.68 49.03
CA GLU A 182 -4.69 -0.28 49.62
C GLU A 182 -3.73 0.42 50.59
N SER A 183 -3.23 1.61 50.23
CA SER A 183 -2.32 2.38 51.08
C SER A 183 -2.98 2.85 52.38
N GLU A 184 -4.24 3.29 52.30
CA GLU A 184 -5.05 3.69 53.46
C GLU A 184 -5.26 2.52 54.42
N LEU A 185 -5.73 1.38 53.91
CA LEU A 185 -5.99 0.18 54.72
C LEU A 185 -4.73 -0.33 55.42
N ARG A 186 -3.58 -0.27 54.73
CA ARG A 186 -2.28 -0.59 55.34
C ARG A 186 -1.93 0.37 56.47
N SER A 187 -2.19 1.66 56.30
CA SER A 187 -1.97 2.69 57.32
C SER A 187 -2.85 2.42 58.55
N GLU A 188 -4.16 2.27 58.36
CA GLU A 188 -5.13 1.99 59.43
C GLU A 188 -4.77 0.72 60.20
N LEU A 189 -4.44 -0.35 59.48
CA LEU A 189 -4.01 -1.60 60.10
C LEU A 189 -2.75 -1.43 60.96
N SER A 190 -1.82 -0.58 60.53
CA SER A 190 -0.59 -0.29 61.28
C SER A 190 -0.86 0.51 62.55
N GLU A 191 -1.79 1.45 62.50
CA GLU A 191 -2.20 2.27 63.65
C GLU A 191 -2.95 1.43 64.67
N LEU A 192 -3.92 0.61 64.21
CA LEU A 192 -4.70 -0.28 65.06
C LEU A 192 -3.80 -1.28 65.80
N LYS A 193 -2.79 -1.83 65.13
CA LYS A 193 -1.78 -2.70 65.77
C LYS A 193 -0.99 -1.99 66.86
N ARG A 194 -0.62 -0.72 66.66
CA ARG A 194 0.09 0.08 67.67
C ARG A 194 -0.80 0.37 68.87
N GLU A 195 -2.07 0.69 68.66
CA GLU A 195 -3.02 0.95 69.73
C GLU A 195 -3.29 -0.32 70.55
N ASN A 196 -3.48 -1.46 69.88
CA ASN A 196 -3.67 -2.75 70.54
C ASN A 196 -2.44 -3.15 71.38
N ALA A 197 -1.22 -2.87 70.90
CA ALA A 197 0.00 -3.08 71.69
C ALA A 197 0.07 -2.21 72.96
N LYS A 198 -0.43 -0.97 72.91
CA LYS A 198 -0.51 -0.08 74.08
C LYS A 198 -1.55 -0.58 75.09
N LEU A 199 -2.72 -1.04 74.63
CA LEU A 199 -3.76 -1.61 75.49
C LEU A 199 -3.25 -2.85 76.24
N ARG A 200 -2.53 -3.75 75.54
CA ARG A 200 -1.89 -4.92 76.17
C ARG A 200 -0.87 -4.53 77.25
N ALA A 201 -0.14 -3.44 77.03
CA ALA A 201 0.82 -2.95 78.01
C ALA A 201 0.13 -2.39 79.26
N SER A 202 -0.95 -1.59 79.12
CA SER A 202 -1.65 -1.03 80.30
C SER A 202 -2.40 -2.08 81.12
N ARG A 203 -2.92 -3.14 80.46
CA ARG A 203 -3.54 -4.28 81.15
C ARG A 203 -2.59 -4.97 82.16
N ALA A 204 -1.29 -4.95 81.90
CA ALA A 204 -0.30 -5.53 82.81
C ALA A 204 -0.09 -4.71 84.09
N ASP A 205 -0.49 -3.43 84.09
CA ASP A 205 -0.29 -2.48 85.19
C ASP A 205 -1.54 -2.32 86.09
N ASP A 206 -2.72 -2.79 85.66
CA ASP A 206 -4.00 -2.60 86.38
C ASP A 206 -4.34 -3.74 87.38
N ALA A 207 -4.76 -3.37 88.61
CA ALA A 207 -5.14 -4.29 89.69
C ALA A 207 -6.67 -4.41 89.92
N ASN A 208 -7.50 -3.69 89.15
CA ASN A 208 -8.96 -3.63 89.33
C ASN A 208 -9.71 -4.53 88.34
N GLN A 209 -10.66 -5.33 88.82
CA GLN A 209 -11.38 -6.32 88.01
C GLN A 209 -12.25 -5.70 86.91
N ASP A 210 -12.96 -4.60 87.20
CA ASP A 210 -13.80 -3.89 86.21
C ASP A 210 -12.98 -3.29 85.05
N ALA A 211 -11.78 -2.80 85.35
CA ALA A 211 -10.86 -2.25 84.35
C ALA A 211 -10.32 -3.36 83.43
N THR A 212 -10.00 -4.52 84.00
CA THR A 212 -9.55 -5.70 83.24
C THR A 212 -10.63 -6.23 82.29
N GLU A 213 -11.89 -6.29 82.73
CA GLU A 213 -13.01 -6.71 81.87
C GLU A 213 -13.26 -5.72 80.72
N GLN A 214 -13.11 -4.41 80.96
CA GLN A 214 -13.21 -3.40 79.90
C GLN A 214 -12.04 -3.50 78.90
N HIS A 215 -10.82 -3.74 79.38
CA HIS A 215 -9.66 -3.98 78.54
C HIS A 215 -9.81 -5.22 77.66
N GLU A 216 -10.31 -6.33 78.20
CA GLU A 216 -10.57 -7.55 77.41
C GLU A 216 -11.62 -7.33 76.31
N LYS A 217 -12.70 -6.61 76.61
CA LYS A 217 -13.71 -6.26 75.59
C LYS A 217 -13.12 -5.37 74.49
N ALA A 218 -12.28 -4.40 74.86
CA ALA A 218 -11.60 -3.53 73.89
C ALA A 218 -10.59 -4.30 73.02
N GLU A 219 -9.81 -5.21 73.61
CA GLU A 219 -8.88 -6.08 72.88
C GLU A 219 -9.60 -7.00 71.90
N ALA A 220 -10.71 -7.60 72.30
CA ALA A 220 -11.54 -8.46 71.44
C ALA A 220 -12.11 -7.67 70.26
N ALA A 221 -12.68 -6.49 70.51
CA ALA A 221 -13.21 -5.62 69.45
C ALA A 221 -12.13 -5.13 68.48
N ALA A 222 -10.93 -4.80 68.99
CA ALA A 222 -9.80 -4.41 68.15
C ALA A 222 -9.24 -5.58 67.32
N ALA A 223 -9.21 -6.79 67.88
CA ALA A 223 -8.81 -7.99 67.14
C ALA A 223 -9.78 -8.34 66.00
N GLU A 224 -11.08 -8.19 66.25
CA GLU A 224 -12.13 -8.36 65.23
C GLU A 224 -11.96 -7.34 64.09
N ARG A 225 -11.71 -6.07 64.43
CA ARG A 225 -11.47 -5.00 63.45
C ARG A 225 -10.16 -5.19 62.67
N GLU A 226 -9.10 -5.67 63.32
CA GLU A 226 -7.84 -6.02 62.65
C GLU A 226 -8.04 -7.16 61.64
N SER A 227 -8.83 -8.18 62.00
CA SER A 227 -9.18 -9.29 61.11
C SER A 227 -9.97 -8.81 59.89
N ALA A 228 -10.95 -7.92 60.09
CA ALA A 228 -11.74 -7.34 59.01
C ALA A 228 -10.86 -6.55 58.01
N LEU A 229 -9.99 -5.65 58.51
CA LEU A 229 -9.07 -4.87 57.67
C LEU A 229 -8.09 -5.75 56.88
N ARG A 230 -7.60 -6.85 57.48
CA ARG A 230 -6.74 -7.81 56.78
C ARG A 230 -7.47 -8.54 55.66
N SER A 231 -8.75 -8.89 55.86
CA SER A 231 -9.58 -9.51 54.83
C SER A 231 -9.77 -8.56 53.65
N GLU A 232 -10.21 -7.33 53.92
CA GLU A 232 -10.43 -6.29 52.89
C GLU A 232 -9.15 -6.00 52.09
N LEU A 233 -7.99 -5.90 52.78
CA LEU A 233 -6.70 -5.72 52.13
C LEU A 233 -6.32 -6.90 51.21
N SER A 234 -6.68 -8.13 51.58
CA SER A 234 -6.38 -9.32 50.79
C SER A 234 -7.23 -9.42 49.53
N GLU A 235 -8.51 -9.05 49.62
CA GLU A 235 -9.45 -8.99 48.49
C GLU A 235 -9.01 -7.92 47.49
N LEU A 236 -8.72 -6.71 47.95
CA LEU A 236 -8.23 -5.60 47.09
C LEU A 236 -6.94 -5.95 46.34
N LYS A 237 -6.01 -6.66 46.98
CA LYS A 237 -4.77 -7.11 46.32
C LYS A 237 -5.04 -8.09 45.20
N HIS A 238 -6.01 -8.98 45.38
CA HIS A 238 -6.39 -9.96 44.38
C HIS A 238 -7.02 -9.27 43.16
N GLU A 239 -7.99 -8.38 43.39
CA GLU A 239 -8.65 -7.60 42.33
C GLU A 239 -7.65 -6.73 41.54
N ASN A 240 -6.68 -6.10 42.22
CA ASN A 240 -5.64 -5.32 41.56
C ASN A 240 -4.67 -6.20 40.74
N ALA A 241 -4.45 -7.46 41.14
CA ALA A 241 -3.66 -8.40 40.35
C ALA A 241 -4.40 -8.85 39.07
N GLU A 242 -5.71 -9.06 39.16
CA GLU A 242 -6.55 -9.40 38.01
C GLU A 242 -6.64 -8.24 37.00
N LEU A 243 -6.82 -7.00 37.47
CA LEU A 243 -6.81 -5.81 36.61
C LEU A 243 -5.51 -5.69 35.80
N ARG A 244 -4.35 -5.90 36.45
CA ARG A 244 -3.05 -5.86 35.78
C ARG A 244 -2.88 -6.98 34.75
N ALA A 245 -3.38 -8.18 35.04
CA ALA A 245 -3.36 -9.29 34.10
C ALA A 245 -4.19 -8.98 32.85
N SER A 246 -5.40 -8.42 33.03
CA SER A 246 -6.26 -8.00 31.93
C SER A 246 -5.58 -6.97 31.01
N LYS A 247 -4.83 -6.01 31.58
CA LYS A 247 -4.09 -5.01 30.78
C LYS A 247 -2.94 -5.63 29.98
N ALA A 248 -2.28 -6.66 30.52
CA ALA A 248 -1.22 -7.36 29.81
C ALA A 248 -1.77 -8.14 28.60
N ASP A 249 -2.94 -8.78 28.75
CA ASP A 249 -3.63 -9.48 27.66
C ASP A 249 -4.06 -8.53 26.55
N GLU A 250 -4.52 -7.31 26.88
CA GLU A 250 -4.90 -6.29 25.91
C GLU A 250 -3.72 -5.84 25.03
N VAL A 251 -2.54 -5.61 25.62
CA VAL A 251 -1.32 -5.24 24.88
C VAL A 251 -0.90 -6.34 23.90
N ASP A 252 -1.05 -7.61 24.28
CA ASP A 252 -0.75 -8.74 23.38
C ASP A 252 -1.76 -8.81 22.22
N LEU A 253 -3.02 -8.48 22.50
CA LEU A 253 -4.07 -8.38 21.48
C LEU A 253 -3.78 -7.26 20.47
N GLU A 254 -3.37 -6.08 20.93
CA GLU A 254 -3.00 -4.94 20.07
C GLU A 254 -1.82 -5.29 19.13
N ARG A 255 -0.81 -5.98 19.65
CA ARG A 255 0.30 -6.50 18.84
C ARG A 255 -0.20 -7.46 17.76
N THR A 256 -1.10 -8.37 18.14
CA THR A 256 -1.70 -9.34 17.22
C THR A 256 -2.51 -8.65 16.12
N ILE A 257 -3.29 -7.61 16.46
CA ILE A 257 -4.04 -6.80 15.49
C ILE A 257 -3.09 -6.12 14.52
N THR A 258 -2.04 -5.47 15.01
CA THR A 258 -1.03 -4.79 14.17
C THR A 258 -0.36 -5.78 13.19
N ASP A 259 -0.04 -6.98 13.67
CA ASP A 259 0.52 -8.04 12.82
C ASP A 259 -0.47 -8.53 11.76
N LEU A 260 -1.75 -8.67 12.11
CA LEU A 260 -2.82 -9.06 11.18
C LEU A 260 -3.05 -7.99 10.11
N GLU A 261 -3.10 -6.71 10.48
CA GLU A 261 -3.24 -5.58 9.55
C GLU A 261 -2.08 -5.53 8.54
N ARG A 262 -0.85 -5.75 9.02
CA ARG A 262 0.32 -5.88 8.14
C ARG A 262 0.16 -7.06 7.18
N GLY A 263 -0.32 -8.20 7.67
CA GLY A 263 -0.61 -9.38 6.86
C GLY A 263 -1.70 -9.16 5.80
N ILE A 264 -2.75 -8.40 6.13
CA ILE A 264 -3.81 -8.02 5.20
C ILE A 264 -3.26 -7.12 4.10
N THR A 265 -2.51 -6.08 4.47
CA THR A 265 -1.90 -5.14 3.52
C THR A 265 -0.99 -5.86 2.54
N ASP A 266 -0.16 -6.79 3.03
CA ASP A 266 0.69 -7.63 2.18
C ASP A 266 -0.15 -8.51 1.23
N THR A 267 -1.24 -9.11 1.72
CA THR A 267 -2.13 -9.97 0.92
C THR A 267 -2.85 -9.18 -0.17
N GLU A 268 -3.29 -7.95 0.13
CA GLU A 268 -3.91 -7.07 -0.84
C GLU A 268 -2.92 -6.64 -1.93
N ALA A 269 -1.67 -6.34 -1.55
CA ALA A 269 -0.61 -6.09 -2.51
C ALA A 269 -0.38 -7.32 -3.42
N GLU A 270 -0.30 -8.52 -2.85
CA GLU A 270 -0.17 -9.77 -3.62
C GLU A 270 -1.35 -9.99 -4.59
N ARG A 271 -2.58 -9.62 -4.19
CA ARG A 271 -3.78 -9.73 -5.04
C ARG A 271 -3.75 -8.77 -6.22
N VAL A 272 -3.43 -7.50 -5.98
CA VAL A 272 -3.29 -6.49 -7.04
C VAL A 272 -2.24 -6.93 -8.04
N ASP A 273 -1.13 -7.46 -7.54
CA ASP A 273 -0.05 -7.93 -8.38
C ASP A 273 -0.41 -9.19 -9.18
N LEU A 274 -1.09 -10.16 -8.57
CA LEU A 274 -1.59 -11.34 -9.28
C LEU A 274 -2.57 -10.92 -10.38
N ALA A 275 -3.41 -9.91 -10.13
CA ALA A 275 -4.30 -9.36 -11.14
C ALA A 275 -3.51 -8.70 -12.30
N ALA A 276 -2.45 -7.94 -11.99
CA ALA A 276 -1.58 -7.34 -12.98
C ALA A 276 -0.81 -8.39 -13.81
N GLU A 277 -0.34 -9.46 -13.18
CA GLU A 277 0.32 -10.59 -13.83
C GLU A 277 -0.64 -11.37 -14.74
N ILE A 278 -1.86 -11.66 -14.26
CA ILE A 278 -2.93 -12.25 -15.07
C ILE A 278 -3.23 -11.36 -16.28
N GLN A 279 -3.27 -10.04 -16.09
CA GLN A 279 -3.48 -9.11 -17.18
C GLN A 279 -2.31 -9.11 -18.18
N ALA A 280 -1.07 -9.10 -17.71
CA ALA A 280 0.13 -9.17 -18.53
C ALA A 280 0.17 -10.46 -19.37
N LEU A 281 -0.13 -11.61 -18.74
CA LEU A 281 -0.25 -12.91 -19.40
C LEU A 281 -1.34 -12.92 -20.48
N ARG A 282 -2.46 -12.22 -20.25
CA ARG A 282 -3.53 -12.06 -21.26
C ARG A 282 -3.13 -11.15 -22.42
N THR A 283 -2.18 -10.24 -22.23
CA THR A 283 -1.70 -9.29 -23.24
C THR A 283 -0.35 -9.70 -23.84
N SER A 284 -0.08 -10.99 -24.03
CA SER A 284 1.20 -11.47 -24.56
C SER A 284 1.68 -10.63 -25.76
N GLN A 285 2.92 -10.12 -25.66
CA GLN A 285 3.55 -9.31 -26.70
C GLN A 285 4.33 -10.17 -27.72
N ALA A 286 4.25 -11.50 -27.57
CA ALA A 286 4.92 -12.46 -28.43
C ALA A 286 3.94 -13.49 -29.00
N GLN A 287 4.24 -13.96 -30.20
CA GLN A 287 3.44 -14.93 -30.95
C GLN A 287 4.30 -16.13 -31.36
N PHE A 288 3.75 -17.33 -31.20
CA PHE A 288 4.35 -18.53 -31.77
C PHE A 288 4.02 -18.63 -33.27
N GLU A 289 5.05 -18.82 -34.07
CA GLU A 289 4.99 -19.15 -35.49
C GLU A 289 5.39 -20.61 -35.67
N LEU A 290 4.51 -21.40 -36.30
CA LEU A 290 4.78 -22.78 -36.68
C LEU A 290 4.95 -22.81 -38.20
N TYR A 291 6.10 -23.27 -38.68
CA TYR A 291 6.45 -23.24 -40.09
C TYR A 291 7.19 -24.52 -40.50
N GLU A 292 7.33 -24.72 -41.81
CA GLU A 292 8.16 -25.75 -42.42
C GLU A 292 9.43 -25.08 -42.94
N ASP A 293 10.58 -25.66 -42.63
CA ASP A 293 11.87 -25.15 -43.06
C ASP A 293 12.22 -25.60 -44.50
N THR A 294 13.39 -25.18 -44.99
CA THR A 294 13.86 -25.53 -46.34
C THR A 294 14.19 -27.01 -46.51
N ALA A 295 14.33 -27.77 -45.41
CA ALA A 295 14.57 -29.21 -45.41
C ALA A 295 13.28 -30.03 -45.32
N GLY A 296 12.10 -29.39 -45.25
CA GLY A 296 10.82 -30.05 -45.09
C GLY A 296 10.51 -30.46 -43.65
N GLU A 297 11.29 -29.98 -42.67
CA GLU A 297 11.06 -30.23 -41.26
C GLU A 297 10.19 -29.12 -40.66
N HIS A 298 9.32 -29.48 -39.73
CA HIS A 298 8.47 -28.53 -39.04
C HIS A 298 9.21 -27.93 -37.84
N ARG A 299 9.22 -26.60 -37.73
CA ARG A 299 9.84 -25.85 -36.64
C ARG A 299 8.84 -24.86 -36.04
N TRP A 300 9.04 -24.54 -34.77
CA TRP A 300 8.33 -23.44 -34.13
C TRP A 300 9.30 -22.38 -33.68
N ARG A 301 8.85 -21.11 -33.68
CA ARG A 301 9.59 -19.99 -33.09
C ARG A 301 8.65 -19.02 -32.39
N LEU A 302 9.13 -18.40 -31.32
CA LEU A 302 8.44 -17.35 -30.59
C LEU A 302 9.02 -16.00 -31.01
N ARG A 303 8.19 -15.14 -31.62
CA ARG A 303 8.59 -13.81 -32.07
C ARG A 303 7.89 -12.74 -31.24
N HIS A 304 8.65 -11.77 -30.74
CA HIS A 304 8.10 -10.59 -30.10
C HIS A 304 7.50 -9.63 -31.15
N ARG A 305 6.54 -8.79 -30.76
CA ARG A 305 5.90 -7.79 -31.65
C ARG A 305 6.87 -6.80 -32.31
N ASN A 306 8.06 -6.59 -31.73
CA ASN A 306 9.10 -5.76 -32.32
C ASN A 306 9.92 -6.48 -33.41
N GLY A 307 9.59 -7.74 -33.70
CA GLY A 307 10.26 -8.56 -34.70
C GLY A 307 11.35 -9.48 -34.16
N ASN A 308 11.80 -9.31 -32.91
CA ASN A 308 12.90 -10.09 -32.34
C ASN A 308 12.48 -11.54 -32.06
N LEU A 309 13.39 -12.47 -32.37
CA LEU A 309 13.25 -13.88 -32.01
C LEU A 309 13.55 -14.05 -30.51
N ILE A 310 12.64 -14.68 -29.77
CA ILE A 310 12.79 -14.94 -28.33
C ILE A 310 13.20 -16.38 -28.06
N ALA A 311 12.59 -17.33 -28.77
CA ALA A 311 12.87 -18.76 -28.62
C ALA A 311 12.56 -19.50 -29.93
N ASP A 312 13.16 -20.65 -30.12
CA ASP A 312 12.86 -21.57 -31.22
C ASP A 312 12.98 -23.03 -30.75
N SER A 313 12.59 -23.96 -31.62
CA SER A 313 12.59 -25.38 -31.31
C SER A 313 13.97 -26.01 -31.14
N GLY A 314 15.06 -25.34 -31.56
CA GLY A 314 16.42 -25.88 -31.66
C GLY A 314 16.57 -26.90 -32.78
N GLU A 315 15.67 -27.88 -32.84
CA GLU A 315 15.64 -28.98 -33.80
C GLU A 315 14.43 -28.89 -34.75
N GLY A 316 14.54 -29.59 -35.88
CA GLY A 316 13.46 -29.76 -36.85
C GLY A 316 12.66 -31.03 -36.54
N TYR A 317 11.33 -30.92 -36.58
CA TYR A 317 10.45 -32.06 -36.37
C TYR A 317 9.97 -32.63 -37.71
N THR A 318 10.12 -33.93 -37.92
CA THR A 318 9.60 -34.62 -39.12
C THR A 318 8.08 -34.55 -39.28
N GLN A 319 7.33 -34.22 -38.22
CA GLN A 319 5.87 -34.13 -38.25
C GLN A 319 5.35 -32.88 -37.54
N ARG A 320 4.41 -32.17 -38.18
CA ARG A 320 3.81 -30.92 -37.66
C ARG A 320 3.24 -31.07 -36.26
N HIS A 321 2.62 -32.21 -35.98
CA HIS A 321 1.98 -32.46 -34.70
C HIS A 321 3.00 -32.58 -33.55
N ASN A 322 4.23 -33.00 -33.83
CA ASN A 322 5.31 -33.05 -32.83
C ASN A 322 5.83 -31.65 -32.50
N ALA A 323 6.02 -30.80 -33.51
CA ALA A 323 6.34 -29.39 -33.31
C ALA A 323 5.24 -28.66 -32.50
N GLN A 324 3.96 -28.98 -32.74
CA GLN A 324 2.85 -28.47 -31.94
C GLN A 324 2.89 -28.94 -30.48
N LYS A 325 3.20 -30.22 -30.23
CA LYS A 325 3.37 -30.75 -28.87
C LYS A 325 4.52 -30.06 -28.13
N GLY A 326 5.67 -29.87 -28.80
CA GLY A 326 6.81 -29.13 -28.25
C GLY A 326 6.44 -27.70 -27.84
N MET A 327 5.82 -26.95 -28.74
CA MET A 327 5.28 -25.61 -28.46
C MET A 327 4.30 -25.61 -27.27
N GLN A 328 3.36 -26.56 -27.21
CA GLN A 328 2.39 -26.65 -26.11
C GLN A 328 3.05 -27.02 -24.77
N SER A 329 4.14 -27.79 -24.80
CA SER A 329 4.96 -28.08 -23.63
C SER A 329 5.59 -26.80 -23.10
N VAL A 330 6.24 -26.01 -23.98
CA VAL A 330 6.81 -24.71 -23.60
C VAL A 330 5.75 -23.79 -23.00
N ARG A 331 4.59 -23.66 -23.64
CA ARG A 331 3.48 -22.82 -23.13
C ARG A 331 2.99 -23.22 -21.75
N ARG A 332 3.03 -24.51 -21.41
CA ARG A 332 2.57 -25.04 -20.13
C ARG A 332 3.60 -24.88 -19.03
N ASN A 333 4.87 -25.14 -19.36
CA ASN A 333 5.93 -25.28 -18.38
C ASN A 333 6.71 -23.98 -18.15
N ALA A 334 6.75 -23.06 -19.13
CA ALA A 334 7.61 -21.87 -19.05
C ALA A 334 7.30 -20.95 -17.86
N LEU A 335 6.02 -20.80 -17.46
CA LEU A 335 5.64 -19.88 -16.38
C LEU A 335 6.10 -20.37 -14.98
N GLY A 336 6.31 -21.67 -14.81
CA GLY A 336 6.76 -22.29 -13.56
C GLY A 336 8.16 -22.89 -13.63
N ALA A 337 8.88 -22.69 -14.73
CA ALA A 337 10.21 -23.23 -14.91
C ALA A 337 11.20 -22.52 -13.98
N THR A 338 11.96 -23.29 -13.19
CA THR A 338 13.04 -22.73 -12.36
C THR A 338 14.21 -22.31 -13.24
N THR A 339 14.75 -21.13 -13.00
CA THR A 339 15.99 -20.68 -13.66
C THR A 339 17.18 -21.31 -12.94
N LEU A 340 18.06 -21.97 -13.70
CA LEU A 340 19.36 -22.46 -13.24
C LEU A 340 20.44 -21.61 -13.91
N PHE A 341 21.30 -20.99 -13.12
CA PHE A 341 22.46 -20.27 -13.63
C PHE A 341 23.64 -21.23 -13.76
N ILE A 342 24.23 -21.29 -14.96
CA ILE A 342 25.44 -22.06 -15.25
C ILE A 342 26.46 -21.08 -15.81
N GLU A 343 27.64 -20.99 -15.18
CA GLU A 343 28.69 -20.02 -15.54
C GLU A 343 29.36 -20.37 -16.87
N SER A 344 29.48 -21.66 -17.20
CA SER A 344 30.11 -22.13 -18.42
C SER A 344 29.45 -23.37 -19.02
N GLU A 345 29.46 -23.48 -20.35
CA GLU A 345 28.90 -24.64 -21.07
C GLU A 345 29.50 -25.98 -20.61
N ALA A 346 30.76 -25.97 -20.15
CA ALA A 346 31.46 -27.16 -19.65
C ALA A 346 30.88 -27.73 -18.34
N GLU A 347 30.06 -26.97 -17.62
CA GLU A 347 29.39 -27.38 -16.38
C GLU A 347 27.97 -27.93 -16.62
N LEU A 348 27.47 -27.87 -17.86
CA LEU A 348 26.20 -28.49 -18.22
C LEU A 348 26.30 -30.02 -18.04
N PRO A 349 25.30 -30.67 -17.41
CA PRO A 349 25.24 -32.12 -17.41
C PRO A 349 25.16 -32.62 -18.85
N GLU A 350 25.85 -33.72 -19.16
CA GLU A 350 25.73 -34.35 -20.49
C GLU A 350 24.24 -34.58 -20.81
N THR A 351 23.80 -34.02 -21.95
CA THR A 351 22.40 -34.07 -22.36
C THR A 351 21.98 -35.53 -22.51
N THR A 352 21.21 -36.03 -21.54
CA THR A 352 20.62 -37.35 -21.64
C THR A 352 19.43 -37.25 -22.59
N GLU A 353 19.44 -37.98 -23.70
CA GLU A 353 18.29 -38.06 -24.60
C GLU A 353 17.06 -38.58 -23.85
N GLY A 354 16.08 -37.70 -23.61
CA GLY A 354 14.80 -38.09 -23.05
C GLY A 354 14.20 -37.08 -22.07
N LEU A 355 12.87 -37.13 -21.94
CA LEU A 355 12.12 -36.33 -20.99
C LEU A 355 12.42 -36.82 -19.56
N VAL A 356 13.45 -36.25 -18.93
CA VAL A 356 13.68 -36.40 -17.49
C VAL A 356 12.65 -35.53 -16.79
N ILE A 357 11.60 -36.14 -16.23
CA ILE A 357 10.81 -35.49 -15.18
C ILE A 357 11.74 -35.50 -13.97
N PRO A 358 12.27 -34.36 -13.49
CA PRO A 358 13.04 -34.36 -12.26
C PRO A 358 12.11 -34.91 -11.19
N ALA A 359 12.50 -36.01 -10.53
CA ALA A 359 11.84 -36.41 -9.30
C ALA A 359 11.83 -35.19 -8.38
N GLU A 360 10.73 -34.97 -7.65
CA GLU A 360 10.69 -33.94 -6.59
C GLU A 360 11.94 -34.13 -5.75
N THR A 361 12.88 -33.19 -5.84
CA THR A 361 14.13 -33.31 -5.10
C THR A 361 13.75 -33.17 -3.64
N GLU A 362 13.90 -34.26 -2.87
CA GLU A 362 13.73 -34.22 -1.43
C GLU A 362 14.72 -33.19 -0.87
N SER A 363 14.20 -32.28 -0.05
CA SER A 363 15.03 -31.25 0.57
C SER A 363 15.98 -31.91 1.57
N GLN A 364 17.27 -31.59 1.46
CA GLN A 364 18.30 -31.93 2.45
C GLN A 364 18.47 -30.80 3.48
N ALA A 365 17.48 -29.91 3.59
CA ALA A 365 17.47 -28.83 4.56
C ALA A 365 16.13 -28.73 5.27
N GLU A 366 16.18 -28.12 6.45
CA GLU A 366 15.04 -27.89 7.33
C GLU A 366 15.04 -26.44 7.83
N PHE A 367 13.85 -25.82 7.84
CA PHE A 367 13.66 -24.53 8.48
C PHE A 367 13.63 -24.72 10.00
N GLU A 368 14.53 -24.06 10.70
CA GLU A 368 14.51 -23.91 12.15
C GLU A 368 13.92 -22.54 12.50
N LEU A 369 12.78 -22.52 13.17
CA LEU A 369 12.18 -21.34 13.75
C LEU A 369 12.54 -21.27 15.25
N TYR A 370 13.06 -20.15 15.73
CA TYR A 370 13.47 -19.99 17.13
C TYR A 370 13.22 -18.57 17.62
N GLU A 371 13.11 -18.39 18.94
CA GLU A 371 13.04 -17.08 19.60
C GLU A 371 14.45 -16.65 20.01
N ASP A 372 14.81 -15.40 19.76
CA ASP A 372 16.11 -14.84 20.13
C ASP A 372 16.12 -14.26 21.55
N THR A 373 17.28 -13.74 21.97
CA THR A 373 17.44 -13.17 23.32
C THR A 373 16.66 -11.87 23.53
N ALA A 374 16.15 -11.24 22.46
CA ALA A 374 15.33 -10.04 22.51
C ALA A 374 13.82 -10.37 22.50
N GLY A 375 13.44 -11.65 22.45
CA GLY A 375 12.05 -12.09 22.34
C GLY A 375 11.49 -12.01 20.92
N GLU A 376 12.35 -11.80 19.91
CA GLU A 376 11.95 -11.78 18.51
C GLU A 376 12.06 -13.18 17.91
N TYR A 377 11.11 -13.55 17.05
CA TYR A 377 11.15 -14.80 16.32
C TYR A 377 12.05 -14.68 15.09
N ARG A 378 12.94 -15.64 14.91
CA ARG A 378 13.83 -15.73 13.75
C ARG A 378 13.71 -17.11 13.11
N TRP A 379 14.09 -17.19 11.85
CA TRP A 379 14.21 -18.46 11.15
C TRP A 379 15.56 -18.58 10.44
N ARG A 380 16.02 -19.82 10.29
CA ARG A 380 17.19 -20.18 9.50
C ARG A 380 16.95 -21.51 8.79
N LEU A 381 17.46 -21.64 7.57
CA LEU A 381 17.42 -22.87 6.79
C LEU A 381 18.73 -23.61 7.02
N ARG A 382 18.68 -24.76 7.70
CA ARG A 382 19.84 -25.59 8.00
C ARG A 382 19.87 -26.79 7.09
N HIS A 383 20.98 -27.00 6.40
CA HIS A 383 21.24 -28.22 5.64
C HIS A 383 21.64 -29.36 6.60
N GLU A 384 21.33 -30.61 6.24
CA GLU A 384 21.71 -31.84 6.97
C GLU A 384 23.21 -31.94 7.32
N ASN A 385 24.09 -31.25 6.58
CA ASN A 385 25.53 -31.20 6.88
C ASN A 385 25.87 -30.25 8.03
N GLY A 386 24.88 -29.58 8.62
CA GLY A 386 25.00 -28.64 9.73
C GLY A 386 25.08 -27.17 9.33
N ASN A 387 25.32 -26.87 8.05
CA ASN A 387 25.50 -25.50 7.58
C ASN A 387 24.18 -24.74 7.47
N ILE A 388 24.21 -23.45 7.82
CA ILE A 388 23.08 -22.56 7.63
C ILE A 388 23.19 -21.97 6.22
N ILE A 389 22.28 -22.38 5.35
CA ILE A 389 22.30 -21.95 3.95
C ILE A 389 21.47 -20.68 3.72
N ALA A 390 20.49 -20.36 4.58
CA ALA A 390 19.74 -19.10 4.51
C ALA A 390 19.22 -18.66 5.88
N GLY A 391 18.90 -17.39 6.06
CA GLY A 391 18.17 -16.92 7.23
C GLY A 391 17.40 -15.62 7.02
N CYS A 392 16.71 -15.17 8.07
CA CYS A 392 16.02 -13.88 8.09
C CYS A 392 16.93 -12.72 8.49
N GLY A 393 16.92 -11.63 7.74
CA GLY A 393 17.75 -10.46 8.05
C GLY A 393 17.34 -9.76 9.36
N GLU A 394 16.05 -9.85 9.70
CA GLU A 394 15.42 -9.16 10.82
C GLU A 394 14.63 -10.14 11.70
N GLY A 395 14.36 -9.75 12.96
CA GLY A 395 13.49 -10.49 13.87
C GLY A 395 12.02 -10.16 13.64
N TYR A 396 11.14 -11.15 13.82
CA TYR A 396 9.69 -11.03 13.70
C TYR A 396 9.06 -10.91 15.08
N ALA A 397 8.08 -10.02 15.25
CA ALA A 397 7.38 -9.84 16.52
C ALA A 397 6.58 -11.08 16.97
N SER A 398 6.20 -11.96 16.04
CA SER A 398 5.41 -13.15 16.33
C SER A 398 5.87 -14.40 15.56
N ARG A 399 5.66 -15.56 16.17
CA ARG A 399 5.93 -16.88 15.57
C ARG A 399 5.15 -17.07 14.27
N ASN A 400 3.93 -16.55 14.20
CA ASN A 400 3.10 -16.64 13.00
C ASN A 400 3.61 -15.74 11.87
N GLY A 401 4.14 -14.56 12.20
CA GLY A 401 4.86 -13.69 11.25
C GLY A 401 6.07 -14.41 10.64
N ALA A 402 6.89 -15.06 11.48
CA ALA A 402 8.03 -15.85 11.01
C ALA A 402 7.62 -17.04 10.12
N LYS A 403 6.54 -17.77 10.45
CA LYS A 403 6.00 -18.84 9.59
C LYS A 403 5.52 -18.32 8.24
N THR A 404 4.84 -17.18 8.23
CA THR A 404 4.38 -16.54 6.99
C THR A 404 5.56 -16.14 6.10
N ALA A 405 6.65 -15.66 6.70
CA ALA A 405 7.88 -15.37 5.98
C ALA A 405 8.51 -16.62 5.34
N ILE A 406 8.53 -17.75 6.05
CA ILE A 406 9.02 -19.04 5.52
C ILE A 406 8.20 -19.46 4.30
N GLU A 407 6.87 -19.35 4.35
CA GLU A 407 6.00 -19.66 3.21
C GLU A 407 6.26 -18.76 1.99
N ARG A 408 6.58 -17.48 2.22
CA ARG A 408 7.00 -16.57 1.14
C ARG A 408 8.32 -17.03 0.52
N VAL A 409 9.30 -17.41 1.33
CA VAL A 409 10.58 -17.94 0.82
C VAL A 409 10.34 -19.19 -0.03
N ARG A 410 9.59 -20.17 0.47
CA ARG A 410 9.22 -21.40 -0.27
C ARG A 410 8.63 -21.09 -1.65
N ARG A 411 7.72 -20.12 -1.71
CA ARG A 411 7.03 -19.72 -2.95
C ARG A 411 7.93 -18.98 -3.93
N TYR A 412 8.80 -18.10 -3.44
CA TYR A 412 9.51 -17.15 -4.29
C TYR A 412 10.92 -17.60 -4.69
N VAL A 413 11.55 -18.49 -3.93
CA VAL A 413 12.94 -18.92 -4.17
C VAL A 413 13.13 -19.64 -5.51
N GLY A 414 12.21 -20.54 -5.89
CA GLY A 414 12.30 -21.34 -7.11
C GLY A 414 12.25 -20.50 -8.40
N PRO A 415 11.20 -19.67 -8.60
CA PRO A 415 11.09 -18.81 -9.77
C PRO A 415 11.92 -17.53 -9.69
N ALA A 416 12.66 -17.28 -8.60
CA ALA A 416 13.44 -16.05 -8.47
C ALA A 416 14.55 -15.97 -9.53
N ASP A 417 14.62 -14.82 -10.19
CA ASP A 417 15.66 -14.51 -11.16
C ASP A 417 17.00 -14.25 -10.44
N TYR A 418 18.11 -14.46 -11.16
CA TYR A 418 19.42 -14.02 -10.69
C TYR A 418 19.63 -12.58 -11.14
N LEU A 419 19.84 -11.68 -10.19
CA LEU A 419 20.29 -10.33 -10.50
C LEU A 419 21.77 -10.44 -10.86
N HIS A 420 22.08 -10.41 -12.15
CA HIS A 420 23.46 -10.39 -12.65
C HIS A 420 23.74 -9.05 -13.36
N PRO A 421 24.18 -8.02 -12.63
CA PRO A 421 24.68 -6.81 -13.27
C PRO A 421 26.00 -7.16 -13.98
N ASP A 422 26.08 -6.98 -15.30
CA ASP A 422 27.37 -7.00 -16.02
C ASP A 422 27.54 -5.76 -16.92
N PRO A 423 28.36 -4.77 -16.50
CA PRO A 423 28.80 -4.52 -15.13
C PRO A 423 27.70 -3.90 -14.26
N THR A 424 26.56 -3.50 -14.83
CA THR A 424 25.48 -2.79 -14.13
C THR A 424 24.10 -3.24 -14.59
N ALA A 425 23.11 -3.17 -13.70
CA ALA A 425 21.72 -3.44 -13.98
C ALA A 425 20.83 -2.37 -13.35
N ILE A 426 19.71 -2.08 -13.99
CA ILE A 426 18.67 -1.21 -13.45
C ILE A 426 17.61 -2.07 -12.77
N GLU A 427 17.50 -1.91 -11.46
CA GLU A 427 16.47 -2.53 -10.64
C GLU A 427 15.28 -1.58 -10.50
N VAL A 428 14.07 -2.11 -10.71
CA VAL A 428 12.81 -1.41 -10.45
C VAL A 428 12.10 -2.08 -9.27
N TYR A 429 11.86 -1.31 -8.21
CA TYR A 429 11.27 -1.81 -6.97
C TYR A 429 10.16 -0.89 -6.46
N ARG A 430 9.33 -1.37 -5.53
CA ARG A 430 8.36 -0.54 -4.81
C ARG A 430 8.96 -0.13 -3.47
N ASP A 431 8.83 1.14 -3.09
CA ASP A 431 9.25 1.62 -1.77
C ASP A 431 8.18 1.33 -0.69
N VAL A 432 8.53 1.60 0.56
CA VAL A 432 7.64 1.43 1.72
C VAL A 432 6.40 2.33 1.67
N ALA A 433 6.44 3.45 0.93
CA ALA A 433 5.32 4.35 0.71
C ALA A 433 4.43 3.90 -0.47
N GLY A 434 4.74 2.76 -1.09
CA GLY A 434 4.00 2.21 -2.21
C GLY A 434 4.31 2.84 -3.57
N GLY A 435 5.28 3.76 -3.63
CA GLY A 435 5.80 4.38 -4.85
C GLY A 435 6.81 3.49 -5.56
N TRP A 436 6.76 3.45 -6.89
CA TRP A 436 7.74 2.73 -7.69
C TRP A 436 9.04 3.52 -7.78
N ARG A 437 10.19 2.90 -7.54
CA ARG A 437 11.52 3.51 -7.61
C ARG A 437 12.42 2.67 -8.50
N TRP A 438 13.53 3.27 -8.92
CA TRP A 438 14.57 2.55 -9.62
C TRP A 438 15.94 2.86 -9.04
N ARG A 439 16.86 1.92 -9.18
CA ARG A 439 18.27 2.10 -8.84
C ARG A 439 19.17 1.41 -9.86
N LEU A 440 20.26 2.07 -10.23
CA LEU A 440 21.33 1.49 -11.03
C LEU A 440 22.32 0.82 -10.08
N VAL A 441 22.42 -0.50 -10.14
CA VAL A 441 23.29 -1.31 -9.28
C VAL A 441 24.46 -1.82 -10.09
N HIS A 442 25.67 -1.59 -9.61
CA HIS A 442 26.87 -2.18 -10.18
C HIS A 442 27.09 -3.59 -9.65
N ARG A 443 27.85 -4.42 -10.37
CA ARG A 443 28.10 -5.83 -10.05
C ARG A 443 28.70 -6.06 -8.67
N ASN A 444 29.30 -5.04 -8.05
CA ASN A 444 29.82 -5.10 -6.67
C ASN A 444 28.76 -4.79 -5.60
N GLY A 445 27.52 -4.48 -5.98
CA GLY A 445 26.42 -4.11 -5.08
C GLY A 445 26.28 -2.61 -4.82
N ASN A 446 27.20 -1.78 -5.32
CA ASN A 446 27.10 -0.33 -5.14
C ASN A 446 25.97 0.25 -5.99
N VAL A 447 25.12 1.06 -5.36
CA VAL A 447 24.13 1.86 -6.06
C VAL A 447 24.84 3.05 -6.69
N LEU A 448 24.88 3.10 -8.01
CA LEU A 448 25.48 4.20 -8.75
C LEU A 448 24.52 5.37 -8.91
N ALA A 449 23.21 5.10 -8.99
CA ALA A 449 22.16 6.11 -9.08
C ALA A 449 20.83 5.56 -8.55
N SER A 450 19.98 6.45 -8.06
CA SER A 450 18.62 6.12 -7.61
C SER A 450 17.62 7.15 -8.07
N SER A 451 16.34 6.77 -8.13
CA SER A 451 15.26 7.75 -8.34
C SER A 451 15.11 8.66 -7.13
N GLY A 452 15.19 9.98 -7.35
CA GLY A 452 14.95 10.97 -6.28
C GLY A 452 13.52 10.94 -5.74
N GLU A 453 12.54 10.49 -6.53
CA GLU A 453 11.13 10.41 -6.14
C GLU A 453 10.48 9.07 -6.51
N GLY A 454 9.42 8.71 -5.77
CA GLY A 454 8.57 7.56 -6.06
C GLY A 454 7.57 7.85 -7.19
N TYR A 455 7.46 6.94 -8.14
CA TYR A 455 6.56 6.99 -9.28
C TYR A 455 5.25 6.28 -8.99
N ALA A 456 4.14 6.80 -9.51
CA ALA A 456 2.82 6.18 -9.32
C ALA A 456 2.65 4.81 -10.01
N SER A 457 3.49 4.49 -11.00
CA SER A 457 3.41 3.22 -11.72
C SER A 457 4.76 2.76 -12.26
N ARG A 458 4.90 1.44 -12.38
CA ARG A 458 6.04 0.76 -13.02
C ARG A 458 6.27 1.21 -14.46
N SER A 459 5.19 1.41 -15.24
CA SER A 459 5.27 1.96 -16.60
C SER A 459 5.73 3.43 -16.62
N GLY A 460 5.54 4.15 -15.51
CA GLY A 460 6.13 5.48 -15.30
C GLY A 460 7.64 5.40 -15.15
N VAL A 461 8.13 4.46 -14.33
CA VAL A 461 9.57 4.21 -14.13
C VAL A 461 10.25 3.84 -15.45
N ARG A 462 9.67 2.89 -16.20
CA ARG A 462 10.24 2.44 -17.47
C ARG A 462 10.41 3.58 -18.47
N ARG A 463 9.40 4.45 -18.61
CA ARG A 463 9.47 5.64 -19.49
C ARG A 463 10.56 6.61 -19.08
N VAL A 464 10.79 6.79 -17.78
CA VAL A 464 11.88 7.66 -17.31
C VAL A 464 13.24 7.03 -17.57
N ILE A 465 13.39 5.71 -17.36
CA ILE A 465 14.63 5.01 -17.68
C ILE A 465 14.94 5.08 -19.18
N ASP A 466 13.94 4.85 -20.03
CA ASP A 466 14.11 4.94 -21.49
C ASP A 466 14.55 6.35 -21.90
N SER A 467 13.93 7.42 -21.35
CA SER A 467 14.39 8.81 -21.57
C SER A 467 15.79 9.06 -21.02
N LEU A 468 16.12 8.53 -19.84
CA LEU A 468 17.47 8.70 -19.28
C LEU A 468 18.52 8.03 -20.17
N ARG A 469 18.27 6.84 -20.71
CA ARG A 469 19.21 6.16 -21.61
C ARG A 469 19.52 6.96 -22.86
N GLU A 470 18.53 7.66 -23.41
CA GLU A 470 18.69 8.50 -24.58
C GLU A 470 19.39 9.83 -24.26
N ASP A 471 19.05 10.45 -23.12
CA ASP A 471 19.44 11.84 -22.84
C ASP A 471 20.67 11.98 -21.92
N ILE A 472 21.13 10.92 -21.25
CA ILE A 472 22.13 11.02 -20.15
C ILE A 472 23.49 11.58 -20.60
N GLY A 473 23.86 11.41 -21.88
CA GLY A 473 25.12 11.92 -22.43
C GLY A 473 25.23 13.44 -22.38
N ASP A 474 24.13 14.13 -22.70
CA ASP A 474 24.06 15.59 -22.77
C ASP A 474 23.35 16.22 -21.55
N ALA A 475 22.84 15.38 -20.64
CA ALA A 475 22.13 15.82 -19.45
C ALA A 475 23.01 16.66 -18.52
N GLU A 476 22.49 17.83 -18.11
CA GLU A 476 23.10 18.67 -17.09
C GLU A 476 22.88 18.04 -15.71
N ILE A 477 23.97 17.64 -15.05
CA ILE A 477 23.96 17.00 -13.73
C ILE A 477 24.68 17.94 -12.76
N GLU A 478 23.97 18.33 -11.70
CA GLU A 478 24.48 19.25 -10.70
C GLU A 478 25.15 18.47 -9.56
N VAL A 479 26.42 18.78 -9.28
CA VAL A 479 27.14 18.31 -8.09
C VAL A 479 27.08 19.40 -7.02
N TYR A 480 26.68 19.06 -5.81
CA TYR A 480 26.51 20.00 -4.70
C TYR A 480 26.97 19.40 -3.37
N GLU A 481 27.31 20.25 -2.41
CA GLU A 481 27.62 19.86 -1.03
C GLU A 481 26.33 19.89 -0.19
N ASP A 482 26.05 18.81 0.53
CA ASP A 482 24.90 18.68 1.40
C ASP A 482 25.13 19.32 2.79
N GLU A 483 24.07 19.42 3.59
CA GLU A 483 24.14 20.05 4.92
C GLU A 483 25.06 19.31 5.90
N SER A 484 25.47 18.08 5.59
CA SER A 484 26.40 17.28 6.38
C SER A 484 27.86 17.40 5.93
N GLY A 485 28.14 18.22 4.92
CA GLY A 485 29.47 18.39 4.32
C GLY A 485 29.87 17.26 3.37
N GLY A 486 28.92 16.40 2.97
CA GLY A 486 29.11 15.37 1.94
C GLY A 486 28.72 15.89 0.57
N PHE A 487 29.34 15.37 -0.49
CA PHE A 487 29.02 15.76 -1.87
C PHE A 487 27.97 14.81 -2.47
N ARG A 488 27.00 15.35 -3.21
CA ARG A 488 25.97 14.59 -3.93
C ARG A 488 25.82 15.13 -5.33
N TRP A 489 25.24 14.33 -6.22
CA TRP A 489 24.86 14.80 -7.55
C TRP A 489 23.40 14.52 -7.82
N ARG A 490 22.70 15.44 -8.47
CA ARG A 490 21.29 15.29 -8.87
C ARG A 490 21.09 15.64 -10.33
N LEU A 491 20.15 14.94 -10.96
CA LEU A 491 19.68 15.19 -12.30
C LEU A 491 18.23 15.68 -12.28
N ALA A 492 18.03 16.95 -12.59
CA ALA A 492 16.71 17.55 -12.72
C ALA A 492 16.08 17.21 -14.09
N GLY A 493 14.77 17.01 -14.11
CA GLY A 493 13.95 17.03 -15.33
C GLY A 493 13.44 18.43 -15.64
N GLY A 494 12.94 18.64 -16.86
CA GLY A 494 12.40 19.94 -17.31
C GLY A 494 11.26 20.52 -16.47
N ASP A 495 10.61 19.70 -15.64
CA ASP A 495 9.47 20.09 -14.77
C ASP A 495 9.85 20.19 -13.28
N THR A 496 11.09 20.57 -12.94
CA THR A 496 11.64 20.68 -11.55
C THR A 496 11.75 19.36 -10.77
N ARG A 497 11.29 18.24 -11.33
CA ARG A 497 11.34 16.91 -10.70
C ARG A 497 12.74 16.29 -10.78
N ILE A 498 13.22 15.68 -9.71
CA ILE A 498 14.49 14.92 -9.72
C ILE A 498 14.29 13.57 -10.42
N LYS A 499 14.97 13.36 -11.55
CA LYS A 499 14.94 12.10 -12.30
C LYS A 499 15.87 11.05 -11.69
N ALA A 500 17.06 11.49 -11.25
CA ALA A 500 18.08 10.65 -10.62
C ALA A 500 18.88 11.44 -9.58
N ASP A 501 19.33 10.76 -8.53
CA ASP A 501 20.16 11.33 -7.44
C ASP A 501 21.11 10.25 -6.89
N SER A 502 22.13 10.70 -6.16
CA SER A 502 23.21 9.90 -5.61
C SER A 502 23.14 9.73 -4.10
N SER A 503 23.85 8.73 -3.59
CA SER A 503 24.28 8.72 -2.18
C SER A 503 25.36 9.78 -1.94
N GLY A 504 25.64 10.13 -0.68
CA GLY A 504 26.72 11.04 -0.32
C GLY A 504 28.11 10.49 -0.65
N TYR A 505 29.01 11.38 -1.05
CA TYR A 505 30.43 11.14 -1.33
C TYR A 505 31.30 12.00 -0.41
N GLU A 506 32.50 11.52 -0.11
CA GLU A 506 33.45 12.25 0.75
C GLU A 506 34.11 13.45 0.05
N SER A 507 34.06 13.51 -1.28
CA SER A 507 34.69 14.58 -2.07
C SER A 507 33.89 14.93 -3.32
N HIS A 508 34.05 16.17 -3.76
CA HIS A 508 33.48 16.68 -5.02
C HIS A 508 33.95 15.85 -6.23
N ASP A 509 35.24 15.48 -6.26
CA ASP A 509 35.81 14.66 -7.32
C ASP A 509 35.18 13.25 -7.32
N GLY A 510 34.93 12.67 -6.14
CA GLY A 510 34.25 11.37 -6.03
C GLY A 510 32.81 11.40 -6.56
N ALA A 511 32.09 12.49 -6.32
CA ALA A 511 30.75 12.70 -6.88
C ALA A 511 30.81 12.91 -8.41
N THR A 512 31.82 13.62 -8.91
CA THR A 512 32.04 13.84 -10.35
C THR A 512 32.37 12.53 -11.08
N ASP A 513 33.25 11.71 -10.52
CA ASP A 513 33.58 10.37 -11.04
C ASP A 513 32.36 9.43 -11.05
N ALA A 514 31.42 9.63 -10.13
CA ALA A 514 30.17 8.87 -10.12
C ALA A 514 29.24 9.27 -11.27
N VAL A 515 29.20 10.56 -11.62
CA VAL A 515 28.47 11.06 -12.80
C VAL A 515 29.04 10.47 -14.09
N GLU A 516 30.36 10.38 -14.23
CA GLU A 516 30.98 9.75 -15.40
C GLU A 516 30.64 8.26 -15.52
N ARG A 517 30.63 7.54 -14.38
CA ARG A 517 30.21 6.14 -14.33
C ARG A 517 28.73 5.97 -14.70
N LEU A 518 27.87 6.86 -14.23
CA LEU A 518 26.47 6.87 -14.61
C LEU A 518 26.29 7.01 -16.13
N ARG A 519 26.96 8.00 -16.74
CA ARG A 519 26.91 8.25 -18.19
C ARG A 519 27.40 7.05 -19.01
N ARG A 520 28.40 6.34 -18.52
CA ARG A 520 28.94 5.14 -19.17
C ARG A 520 28.00 3.95 -19.08
N PHE A 521 27.45 3.69 -17.90
CA PHE A 521 26.79 2.42 -17.61
C PHE A 521 25.28 2.46 -17.80
N LEU A 522 24.61 3.58 -17.54
CA LEU A 522 23.15 3.66 -17.62
C LEU A 522 22.56 3.34 -19.02
N PRO A 523 23.19 3.75 -20.14
CA PRO A 523 22.70 3.40 -21.48
C PRO A 523 22.72 1.89 -21.77
N GLU A 524 23.71 1.17 -21.22
CA GLU A 524 23.95 -0.26 -21.48
C GLU A 524 23.35 -1.18 -20.42
N ALA A 525 23.01 -0.65 -19.24
CA ALA A 525 22.56 -1.44 -18.11
C ALA A 525 21.25 -2.17 -18.41
N ASP A 526 21.21 -3.48 -18.21
CA ASP A 526 20.00 -4.26 -18.41
C ASP A 526 18.88 -3.81 -17.46
N LEU A 527 17.66 -3.65 -18.01
CA LEU A 527 16.48 -3.41 -17.19
C LEU A 527 16.00 -4.75 -16.68
N ILE A 528 16.33 -5.06 -15.43
CA ILE A 528 15.89 -6.32 -14.83
C ILE A 528 14.47 -6.10 -14.32
N ASP A 529 13.53 -6.64 -15.08
CA ASP A 529 12.14 -6.77 -14.68
C ASP A 529 12.06 -7.89 -13.64
N ILE A 530 12.39 -7.58 -12.37
CA ILE A 530 12.26 -8.51 -11.25
C ILE A 530 10.81 -9.03 -11.27
N GLY A 531 10.64 -10.34 -11.41
CA GLY A 531 9.33 -11.00 -11.33
C GLY A 531 8.64 -10.74 -9.99
N ARG A 532 8.69 -11.70 -9.07
CA ARG A 532 8.21 -11.50 -7.69
C ARG A 532 9.36 -11.30 -6.72
N ALA A 533 10.46 -12.03 -6.92
CA ALA A 533 11.70 -11.86 -6.18
C ALA A 533 12.91 -12.12 -7.09
N ALA A 534 14.08 -11.59 -6.70
CA ALA A 534 15.35 -11.84 -7.36
C ALA A 534 16.47 -12.03 -6.34
N PHE A 535 17.46 -12.84 -6.69
CA PHE A 535 18.68 -13.01 -5.92
C PHE A 535 19.70 -11.93 -6.29
N GLU A 536 20.09 -11.11 -5.33
CA GLU A 536 21.13 -10.08 -5.44
C GLU A 536 22.43 -10.61 -4.83
N VAL A 537 23.47 -10.79 -5.64
CA VAL A 537 24.85 -11.06 -5.18
C VAL A 537 25.60 -9.74 -5.05
N TYR A 538 26.21 -9.49 -3.90
CA TYR A 538 26.94 -8.26 -3.59
C TYR A 538 28.23 -8.57 -2.84
N GLU A 539 29.19 -7.66 -2.90
CA GLU A 539 30.42 -7.71 -2.11
C GLU A 539 30.21 -6.91 -0.83
N ASP A 540 30.57 -7.46 0.32
CA ASP A 540 30.47 -6.76 1.59
C ASP A 540 31.71 -5.88 1.87
N THR A 541 31.69 -5.16 3.00
CA THR A 541 32.80 -4.26 3.38
C THR A 541 34.10 -4.99 3.70
N ALA A 542 34.06 -6.31 3.89
CA ALA A 542 35.23 -7.16 4.11
C ALA A 542 35.78 -7.76 2.80
N GLY A 543 35.15 -7.47 1.65
CA GLY A 543 35.52 -8.03 0.35
C GLY A 543 34.99 -9.45 0.12
N GLU A 544 34.08 -9.93 0.98
CA GLU A 544 33.44 -11.23 0.83
C GLU A 544 32.15 -11.09 0.01
N TYR A 545 31.88 -12.08 -0.84
CA TYR A 545 30.65 -12.14 -1.62
C TYR A 545 29.52 -12.69 -0.78
N ARG A 546 28.37 -12.03 -0.80
CA ARG A 546 27.13 -12.46 -0.14
C ARG A 546 25.98 -12.39 -1.10
N TRP A 547 24.88 -13.04 -0.75
CA TRP A 547 23.65 -12.96 -1.53
C TRP A 547 22.45 -12.63 -0.65
N ARG A 548 21.41 -12.06 -1.25
CA ARG A 548 20.09 -11.87 -0.62
C ARG A 548 18.97 -12.10 -1.62
N LEU A 549 17.89 -12.72 -1.18
CA LEU A 549 16.64 -12.82 -1.93
C LEU A 549 15.80 -11.59 -1.63
N ARG A 550 15.58 -10.74 -2.64
CA ARG A 550 14.82 -9.51 -2.54
C ARG A 550 13.49 -9.65 -3.26
N HIS A 551 12.40 -9.34 -2.57
CA HIS A 551 11.10 -9.20 -3.21
C HIS A 551 11.03 -7.88 -3.99
N ARG A 552 10.23 -7.83 -5.06
CA ARG A 552 10.09 -6.61 -5.89
C ARG A 552 9.58 -5.37 -5.13
N ASN A 553 9.05 -5.53 -3.91
CA ASN A 553 8.67 -4.42 -3.04
C ASN A 553 9.83 -3.91 -2.15
N GLY A 554 11.07 -4.31 -2.46
CA GLY A 554 12.26 -3.92 -1.72
C GLY A 554 12.55 -4.78 -0.48
N ASN A 555 11.60 -5.56 0.03
CA ASN A 555 11.79 -6.37 1.23
C ASN A 555 12.81 -7.49 0.99
N ILE A 556 13.70 -7.70 1.94
CA ILE A 556 14.60 -8.86 1.94
C ILE A 556 13.83 -10.04 2.51
N LEU A 557 13.63 -11.07 1.69
CA LEU A 557 12.95 -12.29 2.08
C LEU A 557 13.90 -13.30 2.72
N ALA A 558 15.16 -13.33 2.29
CA ALA A 558 16.19 -14.22 2.83
C ALA A 558 17.58 -13.65 2.56
N ASP A 559 18.55 -13.96 3.40
CA ASP A 559 19.97 -13.64 3.20
C ASP A 559 20.86 -14.87 3.38
N GLY A 560 21.97 -14.90 2.64
CA GLY A 560 23.08 -15.80 2.90
C GLY A 560 23.76 -15.43 4.21
N ARG A 561 23.89 -16.41 5.12
CA ARG A 561 24.51 -16.22 6.44
C ARG A 561 26.04 -16.28 6.44
N GLU A 562 26.63 -16.67 5.31
CA GLU A 562 28.06 -16.84 5.12
C GLU A 562 28.57 -15.88 4.04
N GLY A 563 29.78 -15.36 4.24
CA GLY A 563 30.55 -14.64 3.22
C GLY A 563 31.42 -15.60 2.43
N TYR A 564 31.43 -15.47 1.11
CA TYR A 564 32.19 -16.31 0.19
C TYR A 564 33.43 -15.58 -0.32
N SER A 565 34.53 -16.31 -0.52
CA SER A 565 35.77 -15.76 -1.09
C SER A 565 35.64 -15.31 -2.55
N ASP A 566 34.64 -15.83 -3.26
CA ASP A 566 34.39 -15.57 -4.68
C ASP A 566 32.89 -15.65 -5.03
N ARG A 567 32.53 -15.07 -6.18
CA ARG A 567 31.14 -15.04 -6.67
C ARG A 567 30.56 -16.43 -6.90
N SER A 568 31.34 -17.35 -7.43
CA SER A 568 30.92 -18.72 -7.70
C SER A 568 30.52 -19.45 -6.41
N GLY A 569 31.13 -19.10 -5.28
CA GLY A 569 30.69 -19.50 -3.94
C GLY A 569 29.28 -19.00 -3.59
N ALA A 570 29.01 -17.72 -3.81
CA ALA A 570 27.69 -17.14 -3.58
C ALA A 570 26.60 -17.76 -4.47
N TRP A 571 26.91 -18.02 -5.75
CA TRP A 571 25.98 -18.70 -6.66
C TRP A 571 25.68 -20.13 -6.23
N ARG A 572 26.69 -20.90 -5.83
CA ARG A 572 26.47 -22.25 -5.25
C ARG A 572 25.61 -22.20 -3.99
N GLY A 573 25.75 -21.16 -3.17
CA GLY A 573 24.88 -20.89 -2.04
C GLY A 573 23.42 -20.70 -2.48
N ILE A 574 23.18 -19.85 -3.47
CA ILE A 574 21.84 -19.62 -4.05
C ILE A 574 21.25 -20.93 -4.60
N GLU A 575 22.02 -21.72 -5.35
CA GLU A 575 21.57 -23.02 -5.88
C GLU A 575 21.18 -24.00 -4.78
N SER A 576 21.93 -24.01 -3.68
CA SER A 576 21.58 -24.83 -2.51
C SER A 576 20.23 -24.42 -1.93
N VAL A 577 19.95 -23.11 -1.85
CA VAL A 577 18.67 -22.61 -1.34
C VAL A 577 17.54 -22.88 -2.32
N LYS A 578 17.72 -22.64 -3.63
CA LYS A 578 16.72 -22.95 -4.67
C LYS A 578 16.31 -24.42 -4.67
N ARG A 579 17.26 -25.32 -4.42
CA ARG A 579 17.05 -26.77 -4.38
C ARG A 579 16.30 -27.23 -3.13
N ASN A 580 16.66 -26.69 -1.97
CA ASN A 580 16.19 -27.21 -0.69
C ASN A 580 14.98 -26.44 -0.12
N ALA A 581 14.97 -25.10 -0.22
CA ALA A 581 13.97 -24.28 0.45
C ALA A 581 12.50 -24.59 0.07
N PRO A 582 12.12 -24.88 -1.19
CA PRO A 582 10.72 -25.14 -1.55
C PRO A 582 10.09 -26.31 -0.78
N ASN A 583 10.87 -27.37 -0.52
CA ASN A 583 10.40 -28.63 0.06
C ASN A 583 10.95 -28.89 1.47
N ALA A 584 11.68 -27.94 2.06
CA ALA A 584 12.27 -28.09 3.39
C ALA A 584 11.20 -28.23 4.48
N GLY A 585 11.41 -29.13 5.44
CA GLY A 585 10.57 -29.25 6.64
C GLY A 585 10.59 -27.99 7.51
N LEU A 586 9.72 -27.93 8.52
CA LEU A 586 9.70 -26.86 9.53
C LEU A 586 9.78 -27.48 10.92
N THR A 587 10.88 -27.23 11.61
CA THR A 587 11.08 -27.53 13.04
C THR A 587 11.11 -26.22 13.82
N SER A 588 10.54 -26.23 15.02
CA SER A 588 10.21 -25.02 15.78
C SER A 588 10.33 -25.18 17.27
#